data_AF-A0A9X1WPK4-F1
#
_entry.id   AF-A0A9X1WPK4-F1
#
_cell.length_a   1.000
_cell.length_b   1.000
_cell.length_c   1.000
_cell.angle_alpha   90.00
_cell.angle_beta   90.00
_cell.angle_gamma   90.00
#
_symmetry.space_group_name_H-M   'P 1'
#
loop_
_entity.id
_entity.type
_entity.pdbx_description
1 polymer ?
#
loop_
_entity_poly.entity_id
_entity_poly.type
_entity_poly.pdbx_seq_one_letter_code
_entity_poly.pdbx_strand_id
1 'polypeptide(L)'
;MTIKHLLLELYCSQNSIEDEGMEEAPSYCKNGFGEPGYHCFENNCEHLGFTYAPHEIAYSSEYGEVPDSDAWIGFGGEMIPYDADEATISNCKKIWEDICRNKIEESYDEYFKRTGIEKIDISLEG
;
A
#
# COMPACT_ATOMS: atom_id res chain seq x y z
N MET A 1 -10.83 -19.56 -9.06
CA MET A 1 -9.62 -19.06 -8.36
C MET A 1 -10.08 -17.95 -7.44
N THR A 2 -9.79 -18.03 -6.15
CA THR A 2 -10.15 -16.97 -5.20
C THR A 2 -8.94 -16.05 -5.07
N ILE A 3 -9.11 -14.77 -5.42
CA ILE A 3 -8.04 -13.76 -5.39
C ILE A 3 -8.33 -12.82 -4.22
N LYS A 4 -7.31 -12.50 -3.43
CA LYS A 4 -7.37 -11.47 -2.39
C LYS A 4 -6.20 -10.51 -2.59
N HIS A 5 -6.51 -9.24 -2.82
CA HIS A 5 -5.52 -8.17 -2.80
C HIS A 5 -5.13 -7.89 -1.35
N LEU A 6 -3.83 -7.69 -1.11
CA LEU A 6 -3.26 -7.43 0.21
C LEU A 6 -2.28 -6.27 0.11
N LEU A 7 -2.42 -5.30 1.01
CA LEU A 7 -1.46 -4.23 1.20
C LEU A 7 -0.60 -4.56 2.43
N LEU A 8 0.72 -4.49 2.28
CA LEU A 8 1.71 -4.79 3.31
C LEU A 8 2.73 -3.66 3.37
N GLU A 9 3.15 -3.31 4.58
CA GLU A 9 4.35 -2.50 4.79
C GLU A 9 5.55 -3.44 4.82
N LEU A 10 6.48 -3.27 3.88
CA LEU A 10 7.69 -4.07 3.80
C LEU A 10 8.84 -3.37 4.50
N TYR A 11 9.70 -4.13 5.15
CA TYR A 11 10.96 -3.63 5.70
C TYR A 11 12.09 -4.59 5.37
N CYS A 12 13.25 -4.04 5.08
CA CYS A 12 14.49 -4.80 4.98
C CYS A 12 15.16 -4.77 6.35
N SER A 13 15.47 -5.93 6.94
CA SER A 13 16.25 -5.97 8.19
C SER A 13 17.72 -5.58 7.98
N GLN A 14 18.15 -5.49 6.72
CA GLN A 14 19.49 -5.09 6.30
C GLN A 14 19.46 -3.67 5.71
N ASN A 15 20.06 -2.71 6.43
CA ASN A 15 20.01 -1.29 6.05
C ASN A 15 21.31 -0.81 5.40
N SER A 16 22.39 -1.58 5.50
CA SER A 16 23.68 -1.26 4.89
C SER A 16 24.52 -2.50 4.56
N ILE A 17 25.54 -2.28 3.73
CA ILE A 17 26.60 -3.26 3.42
C ILE A 17 27.33 -3.72 4.69
N GLU A 18 27.51 -2.82 5.67
CA GLU A 18 28.28 -3.07 6.89
C GLU A 18 27.58 -4.01 7.88
N ASP A 19 26.25 -4.11 7.83
CA ASP A 19 25.47 -4.88 8.80
C ASP A 19 25.74 -6.41 8.72
N GLU A 20 26.20 -6.92 7.57
CA GLU A 20 26.54 -8.36 7.39
C GLU A 20 27.90 -8.63 6.74
N GLY A 21 28.74 -7.61 6.56
CA GLY A 21 30.05 -7.78 5.92
C GLY A 21 29.97 -8.24 4.47
N MET A 22 28.85 -8.01 3.78
CA MET A 22 28.70 -8.21 2.34
C MET A 22 29.19 -6.97 1.61
N GLU A 23 30.02 -7.11 0.58
CA GLU A 23 30.54 -5.95 -0.18
C GLU A 23 29.50 -5.34 -1.14
N GLU A 24 28.49 -6.11 -1.57
CA GLU A 24 27.46 -5.69 -2.54
C GLU A 24 26.09 -6.31 -2.22
N ALA A 25 25.03 -5.61 -2.63
CA ALA A 25 23.67 -6.15 -2.52
C ALA A 25 23.49 -7.37 -3.44
N PRO A 26 22.74 -8.40 -3.02
CA PRO A 26 22.37 -9.49 -3.91
C PRO A 26 21.77 -8.96 -5.21
N SER A 27 22.12 -9.56 -6.36
CA SER A 27 21.67 -9.10 -7.67
C SER A 27 20.14 -8.99 -7.84
N TYR A 28 19.37 -9.69 -6.98
CA TYR A 28 17.92 -9.61 -6.97
C TYR A 28 17.37 -8.40 -6.19
N CYS A 29 18.15 -7.74 -5.32
CA CYS A 29 17.78 -6.53 -4.61
C CYS A 29 17.79 -5.33 -5.57
N LYS A 30 16.77 -5.25 -6.44
CA LYS A 30 16.71 -4.31 -7.57
C LYS A 30 16.82 -2.84 -7.15
N ASN A 31 16.37 -2.53 -5.94
CA ASN A 31 16.35 -1.17 -5.40
C ASN A 31 17.51 -0.91 -4.42
N GLY A 32 18.38 -1.90 -4.17
CA GLY A 32 19.47 -1.81 -3.20
C GLY A 32 19.08 -2.28 -1.78
N PHE A 33 20.02 -2.16 -0.84
CA PHE A 33 19.73 -2.43 0.58
C PHE A 33 18.80 -1.36 1.16
N GLY A 34 17.98 -1.73 2.13
CA GLY A 34 17.00 -0.83 2.76
C GLY A 34 15.72 -0.57 1.96
N GLU A 35 15.65 -0.99 0.70
CA GLU A 35 14.55 -0.68 -0.23
C GLU A 35 13.81 -1.96 -0.67
N PRO A 36 13.00 -2.58 0.22
CA PRO A 36 12.33 -3.84 -0.07
C PRO A 36 11.25 -3.69 -1.15
N GLY A 37 10.97 -4.77 -1.89
CA GLY A 37 9.96 -4.78 -2.95
C GLY A 37 9.48 -6.19 -3.34
N TYR A 38 8.68 -6.29 -4.40
CA TYR A 38 8.14 -7.58 -4.89
C TYR A 38 9.25 -8.59 -5.18
N HIS A 39 10.40 -8.11 -5.65
CA HIS A 39 11.58 -8.89 -5.98
C HIS A 39 12.15 -9.63 -4.76
N CYS A 40 11.97 -9.10 -3.54
CA CYS A 40 12.37 -9.79 -2.32
C CYS A 40 11.50 -11.03 -2.05
N PHE A 41 10.19 -10.96 -2.32
CA PHE A 41 9.29 -12.12 -2.21
C PHE A 41 9.63 -13.19 -3.26
N GLU A 42 9.83 -12.78 -4.52
CA GLU A 42 10.18 -13.71 -5.61
C GLU A 42 11.44 -14.53 -5.31
N ASN A 43 12.37 -13.95 -4.55
CA ASN A 43 13.67 -14.56 -4.24
C ASN A 43 13.76 -15.12 -2.82
N ASN A 44 12.67 -15.12 -2.04
CA ASN A 44 12.66 -15.54 -0.63
C ASN A 44 13.80 -14.88 0.18
N CYS A 45 13.97 -13.57 0.03
CA CYS A 45 15.03 -12.82 0.72
C CYS A 45 14.90 -13.01 2.24
N GLU A 46 15.97 -13.46 2.90
CA GLU A 46 15.96 -13.73 4.35
C GLU A 46 15.83 -12.47 5.20
N HIS A 47 16.20 -11.31 4.65
CA HIS A 47 16.08 -10.01 5.31
C HIS A 47 14.72 -9.34 5.08
N LEU A 48 13.83 -9.92 4.28
CA LEU A 48 12.50 -9.35 4.06
C LEU A 48 11.60 -9.64 5.26
N GLY A 49 11.14 -8.58 5.90
CA GLY A 49 10.02 -8.63 6.81
C GLY A 49 8.84 -7.83 6.29
N PHE A 50 7.68 -8.06 6.89
CA PHE A 50 6.48 -7.27 6.61
C PHE A 50 5.63 -7.09 7.85
N THR A 51 4.86 -6.02 7.86
CA THR A 51 3.73 -5.81 8.78
C THR A 51 2.48 -5.45 7.99
N TYR A 52 1.36 -5.40 8.68
CA TYR A 52 0.07 -5.04 8.08
C TYR A 52 0.00 -3.52 7.88
N ALA A 53 -0.67 -3.10 6.79
CA ALA A 53 -1.02 -1.70 6.49
C ALA A 53 -2.52 -1.45 6.75
N PRO A 54 -2.99 -1.41 8.02
CA PRO A 54 -4.42 -1.32 8.31
C PRO A 54 -4.97 0.07 7.99
N HIS A 55 -6.19 0.11 7.44
CA HIS A 55 -6.90 1.36 7.17
C HIS A 55 -6.09 2.33 6.29
N GLU A 56 -5.45 1.80 5.26
CA GLU A 56 -4.65 2.58 4.31
C GLU A 56 -5.29 2.54 2.92
N ILE A 57 -5.16 3.66 2.20
CA ILE A 57 -5.42 3.75 0.77
C ILE A 57 -4.12 4.16 0.08
N ALA A 58 -3.78 3.44 -0.99
CA ALA A 58 -2.54 3.65 -1.71
C ALA A 58 -2.75 3.51 -3.22
N TYR A 59 -2.03 4.32 -3.99
CA TYR A 59 -1.79 4.09 -5.41
C TYR A 59 -0.64 3.10 -5.55
N SER A 60 -0.93 1.94 -6.13
CA SER A 60 0.09 0.95 -6.48
C SER A 60 0.42 1.07 -7.97
N SER A 61 1.72 1.08 -8.26
CA SER A 61 2.25 1.27 -9.61
C SER A 61 2.56 -0.07 -10.27
N GLU A 62 3.60 -0.11 -11.10
CA GLU A 62 4.09 -1.36 -11.67
C GLU A 62 4.47 -2.32 -10.54
N TYR A 63 4.18 -3.61 -10.72
CA TYR A 63 4.43 -4.67 -9.74
C TYR A 63 3.70 -4.56 -8.39
N GLY A 64 2.78 -3.60 -8.25
CA GLY A 64 2.02 -3.41 -7.01
C GLY A 64 2.76 -2.61 -5.94
N GLU A 65 3.89 -1.98 -6.26
CA GLU A 65 4.67 -1.16 -5.34
C GLU A 65 4.14 0.29 -5.28
N VAL A 66 4.10 0.85 -4.07
CA VAL A 66 3.76 2.26 -3.84
C VAL A 66 5.01 3.09 -4.16
N PRO A 67 4.95 4.06 -5.09
CA PRO A 67 6.15 4.70 -5.63
C PRO A 67 6.85 5.65 -4.65
N ASP A 68 6.10 6.32 -3.77
CA ASP A 68 6.62 7.31 -2.82
C ASP A 68 5.62 7.57 -1.67
N SER A 69 6.02 8.41 -0.71
CA SER A 69 5.20 8.77 0.46
C SER A 69 3.96 9.60 0.13
N ASP A 70 3.87 10.20 -1.05
CA ASP A 70 2.72 11.01 -1.46
C ASP A 70 1.64 10.16 -2.14
N ALA A 71 1.96 8.90 -2.46
CA ALA A 71 1.08 7.94 -3.10
C ALA A 71 0.28 7.05 -2.12
N TRP A 72 0.34 7.30 -0.82
CA TRP A 72 -0.47 6.58 0.17
C TRP A 72 -0.84 7.44 1.38
N ILE A 73 -1.89 7.03 2.09
CA ILE A 73 -2.29 7.62 3.37
C ILE A 73 -2.98 6.59 4.25
N GLY A 74 -2.51 6.48 5.49
CA GLY A 74 -3.06 5.61 6.52
C GLY A 74 -3.81 6.37 7.61
N PHE A 75 -4.74 5.70 8.29
CA PHE A 75 -5.40 6.24 9.47
C PHE A 75 -4.44 6.33 10.66
N GLY A 76 -4.20 7.52 11.20
CA GLY A 76 -3.38 7.68 12.41
C GLY A 76 -3.04 9.14 12.74
N GLY A 77 -2.09 9.31 13.67
CA GLY A 77 -1.55 10.62 14.04
C GLY A 77 -2.62 11.63 14.43
N GLU A 78 -2.64 12.77 13.73
CA GLU A 78 -3.57 13.88 13.97
C GLU A 78 -5.05 13.56 13.70
N MET A 79 -5.34 12.42 13.07
CA MET A 79 -6.72 11.96 12.82
C MET A 79 -7.40 11.41 14.09
N ILE A 80 -6.63 11.18 15.17
CA ILE A 80 -7.12 10.66 16.43
C ILE A 80 -7.13 11.79 17.48
N PRO A 81 -8.28 12.16 18.06
CA PRO A 81 -8.34 13.13 19.14
C PRO A 81 -7.49 12.68 20.35
N TYR A 82 -6.81 13.63 21.01
CA TYR A 82 -5.83 13.35 22.07
C TYR A 82 -6.37 12.46 23.21
N ASP A 83 -7.63 12.66 23.62
CA ASP A 83 -8.29 11.90 24.70
C ASP A 83 -9.38 10.94 24.17
N ALA A 84 -9.27 10.48 22.92
CA ALA A 84 -10.26 9.60 22.32
C ALA A 84 -10.30 8.21 23.00
N ASP A 85 -11.49 7.78 23.40
CA ASP A 85 -11.72 6.40 23.84
C ASP A 85 -11.81 5.42 22.65
N GLU A 86 -11.84 4.12 22.95
CA GLU A 86 -11.91 3.08 21.92
C GLU A 86 -13.14 3.22 21.02
N ALA A 87 -14.28 3.65 21.58
CA ALA A 87 -15.52 3.86 20.83
C ALA A 87 -15.37 5.01 19.82
N THR A 88 -14.76 6.12 20.24
CA THR A 88 -14.46 7.27 19.40
C THR A 88 -13.49 6.89 18.29
N ILE A 89 -12.40 6.16 18.62
CA ILE A 89 -11.43 5.67 17.62
C ILE A 89 -12.13 4.74 16.61
N SER A 90 -12.99 3.83 17.06
CA SER A 90 -13.77 2.95 16.18
C SER A 90 -14.67 3.74 15.23
N ASN A 91 -15.32 4.79 15.73
CA ASN A 91 -16.15 5.66 14.89
C ASN A 91 -15.31 6.44 13.86
N CYS A 92 -14.15 6.98 14.25
CA CYS A 92 -13.22 7.64 13.34
C CYS A 92 -12.75 6.69 12.22
N LYS A 93 -12.44 5.43 12.55
CA LYS A 93 -12.06 4.41 11.55
C LYS A 93 -13.18 4.11 10.56
N LYS A 94 -14.45 4.09 11.00
CA LYS A 94 -15.60 3.91 10.09
C LYS A 94 -15.76 5.09 9.14
N ILE A 95 -15.66 6.32 9.66
CA ILE A 95 -15.68 7.54 8.84
C ILE A 95 -14.56 7.50 7.80
N TRP A 96 -13.36 7.09 8.21
CA TRP A 96 -12.23 6.93 7.30
C TRP A 96 -12.47 5.87 6.23
N GLU A 97 -13.01 4.70 6.60
CA GLU A 97 -13.39 3.66 5.63
C GLU A 97 -14.37 4.18 4.58
N ASP A 98 -15.42 4.89 5.01
CA ASP A 98 -16.42 5.49 4.12
C ASP A 98 -15.77 6.50 3.15
N ILE A 99 -14.86 7.35 3.66
CA ILE A 99 -14.10 8.30 2.84
C ILE A 99 -13.25 7.58 1.79
N CYS A 100 -12.48 6.57 2.21
CA CYS A 100 -11.61 5.80 1.30
C CYS A 100 -12.42 5.15 0.17
N ARG A 101 -13.55 4.52 0.49
CA ARG A 101 -14.43 3.88 -0.50
C ARG A 101 -14.97 4.89 -1.51
N ASN A 102 -15.47 6.03 -1.03
CA ASN A 102 -15.95 7.09 -1.91
C ASN A 102 -14.83 7.63 -2.81
N LYS A 103 -13.60 7.78 -2.29
CA LYS A 103 -12.45 8.25 -3.07
C LYS A 103 -12.04 7.28 -4.18
N ILE A 104 -12.16 5.97 -3.96
CA ILE A 104 -11.91 4.96 -4.99
C ILE A 104 -12.92 5.11 -6.14
N GLU A 105 -14.20 5.27 -5.81
CA GLU A 105 -15.28 5.48 -6.80
C GLU A 105 -15.09 6.80 -7.57
N GLU A 106 -14.82 7.89 -6.86
CA GLU A 106 -14.52 9.21 -7.46
C GLU A 106 -13.33 9.13 -8.42
N SER A 107 -12.29 8.38 -8.05
CA SER A 107 -11.08 8.21 -8.88
C SER A 107 -11.39 7.44 -10.17
N TYR A 108 -12.24 6.41 -10.09
CA TYR A 108 -12.70 5.67 -11.26
C TYR A 108 -13.49 6.60 -12.19
N ASP A 109 -14.48 7.31 -11.69
CA ASP A 109 -15.32 8.19 -12.53
C ASP A 109 -14.53 9.37 -13.12
N GLU A 110 -13.63 9.99 -12.35
CA GLU A 110 -12.77 11.06 -12.85
C GLU A 110 -11.80 10.57 -13.93
N TYR A 111 -11.32 9.32 -13.86
CA TYR A 111 -10.49 8.73 -14.92
C TYR A 111 -11.22 8.68 -16.27
N PHE A 112 -12.44 8.15 -16.32
CA PHE A 112 -13.21 8.08 -17.58
C PHE A 112 -13.54 9.48 -18.11
N LYS A 113 -13.92 10.39 -17.21
CA LYS A 113 -14.21 11.79 -17.58
C LYS A 113 -13.00 12.48 -18.21
N ARG A 114 -11.78 12.25 -17.69
CA ARG A 114 -10.54 12.87 -18.22
C ARG A 114 -10.04 12.21 -19.49
N THR A 115 -10.22 10.90 -19.63
CA THR A 115 -9.73 10.15 -20.80
C THR A 115 -10.69 10.15 -21.98
N GLY A 116 -11.97 10.45 -21.74
CA GLY A 116 -13.02 10.37 -22.76
C GLY A 116 -13.36 8.94 -23.18
N ILE A 117 -12.86 7.94 -22.44
CA ILE A 117 -13.21 6.53 -22.66
C ILE A 117 -14.67 6.34 -22.22
N GLU A 118 -15.46 5.63 -23.03
CA GLU A 118 -16.83 5.26 -22.64
C GLU A 118 -16.81 4.21 -21.54
N LYS A 119 -17.54 4.47 -20.45
CA LYS A 119 -17.74 3.53 -19.34
C LYS A 119 -18.66 2.42 -19.82
N ILE A 120 -18.14 1.20 -19.96
CA ILE A 120 -18.96 0.02 -20.23
C ILE A 120 -19.54 -0.43 -18.89
N ASP A 121 -20.87 -0.34 -18.75
CA ASP A 121 -21.55 -0.80 -17.55
C ASP A 121 -21.71 -2.32 -17.57
N ILE A 122 -20.75 -3.01 -16.95
CA ILE A 122 -20.67 -4.47 -16.88
C ILE A 122 -21.70 -5.06 -15.89
N SER A 123 -22.45 -4.22 -15.16
CA SER A 123 -23.49 -4.67 -14.21
C SER A 123 -24.72 -5.27 -14.90
N LEU A 124 -24.82 -5.17 -16.23
CA LEU A 124 -25.92 -5.70 -17.04
C LEU A 124 -25.64 -7.09 -17.65
N GLU A 125 -24.45 -7.68 -17.43
CA GLU A 125 -24.08 -9.00 -17.95
C GLU A 125 -24.15 -10.13 -16.90
N GLY A 126 -24.73 -9.87 -15.72
CA GLY A 126 -24.88 -10.83 -14.61
C GLY A 126 -26.30 -11.32 -14.38
#